data_AF-A0A4R5UCU6-F1
#
_entry.id   AF-A0A4R5UCU6-F1
#
_cell.length_a   1.000
_cell.length_b   1.000
_cell.length_c   1.000
_cell.angle_alpha   90.00
_cell.angle_beta   90.00
_cell.angle_gamma   90.00
#
_symmetry.space_group_name_H-M   'P 1'
#
loop_
_entity.id
_entity.type
_entity.pdbx_description
1 polymer ?
#
loop_
_entity_poly.entity_id
_entity_poly.type
_entity_poly.pdbx_seq_one_letter_code
_entity_poly.pdbx_strand_id
1 'polypeptide(L)'
;MRHWIPMLLLACVLAVPAAANAQQPDNAELSSLYDADQQARADRANIDWNRVAREDAERRARVLALMREGAVRSAEDHFRAAMVFQHGSTLADYRIAHALATLASALDPERVNYRWLIAASWDRMTAQLQPQWYGTQFHGSDTGMFLYPVAEDAVDDAERARMGTPSLAEARANLVTMAASTGQTVRPDPPTIEALRRERAAAKAP
;
A
#
# COMPACT_ATOMS: atom_id res chain seq x y z
N MET A 1 35.27 -41.92 47.51
CA MET A 1 35.70 -40.52 47.30
C MET A 1 34.65 -39.86 46.43
N ARG A 2 33.83 -38.96 47.01
CA ARG A 2 32.65 -38.38 46.35
C ARG A 2 33.03 -37.00 45.81
N HIS A 3 33.30 -36.93 44.51
CA HIS A 3 33.68 -35.67 43.86
C HIS A 3 32.42 -34.82 43.64
N TRP A 4 32.36 -33.68 44.32
CA TRP A 4 31.33 -32.67 44.14
C TRP A 4 31.81 -31.75 43.01
N ILE A 5 31.15 -31.81 41.85
CA ILE A 5 31.36 -30.84 40.78
C ILE A 5 30.42 -29.66 41.08
N PRO A 6 30.92 -28.45 41.39
CA PRO A 6 30.05 -27.29 41.49
C PRO A 6 29.61 -26.92 40.06
N MET A 7 28.30 -27.00 39.83
CA MET A 7 27.67 -26.50 38.63
C MET A 7 27.73 -24.97 38.66
N LEU A 8 28.75 -24.41 37.99
CA LEU A 8 28.84 -22.97 37.71
C LEU A 8 27.71 -22.61 36.74
N LEU A 9 26.62 -22.06 37.28
CA LEU A 9 25.62 -21.32 36.51
C LEU A 9 26.29 -20.06 35.97
N LEU A 10 26.73 -20.12 34.71
CA LEU A 10 27.17 -18.93 33.96
C LEU A 10 25.91 -18.10 33.64
N ALA A 11 25.57 -17.18 34.54
CA ALA A 11 24.60 -16.14 34.24
C ALA A 11 25.23 -15.16 33.23
N CYS A 12 25.07 -15.45 31.94
CA CYS A 12 25.33 -14.47 30.88
C CYS A 12 24.26 -13.38 30.98
N VAL A 13 24.52 -12.36 31.79
CA VAL A 13 23.82 -11.08 31.71
C VAL A 13 24.28 -10.43 30.40
N LEU A 14 23.55 -10.69 29.32
CA LEU A 14 23.62 -9.85 28.13
C LEU A 14 23.03 -8.50 28.52
N ALA A 15 23.90 -7.58 28.96
CA ALA A 15 23.58 -6.17 28.95
C ALA A 15 23.34 -5.81 27.48
N VAL A 16 22.08 -5.86 27.03
CA VAL A 16 21.68 -5.24 25.78
C VAL A 16 21.93 -3.76 26.01
N PRO A 17 22.93 -3.12 25.37
CA PRO A 17 22.98 -1.69 25.41
C PRO A 17 21.62 -1.25 24.84
N ALA A 18 20.88 -0.46 25.62
CA ALA A 18 19.81 0.34 25.04
C ALA A 18 20.53 1.23 24.02
N ALA A 19 20.60 0.76 22.78
CA ALA A 19 20.98 1.61 21.68
C ALA A 19 20.01 2.77 21.80
N ALA A 20 20.52 3.94 22.13
CA ALA A 20 19.78 5.16 21.90
C ALA A 20 19.40 5.07 20.43
N ASN A 21 18.14 4.75 20.14
CA ASN A 21 17.57 4.84 18.81
C ASN A 21 17.57 6.33 18.49
N ALA A 22 18.73 6.87 18.13
CA ALA A 22 18.80 8.08 17.36
C ALA A 22 18.01 7.75 16.11
N GLN A 23 16.82 8.34 15.99
CA GLN A 23 15.97 8.26 14.81
C GLN A 23 16.90 8.52 13.62
N GLN A 24 17.18 7.49 12.82
CA GLN A 24 18.03 7.71 11.64
C GLN A 24 17.31 8.72 10.76
N PRO A 25 18.03 9.76 10.28
CA PRO A 25 17.41 10.76 9.44
C PRO A 25 16.89 10.10 8.17
N ASP A 26 15.70 10.52 7.76
CA ASP A 26 15.06 10.05 6.54
C ASP A 26 15.96 10.29 5.33
N ASN A 27 15.84 9.42 4.33
CA ASN A 27 16.56 9.53 3.10
C ASN A 27 15.96 10.65 2.22
N ALA A 28 16.73 11.71 2.00
CA ALA A 28 16.31 12.87 1.20
C ALA A 28 15.96 12.51 -0.26
N GLU A 29 16.62 11.51 -0.83
CA GLU A 29 16.32 11.03 -2.18
C GLU A 29 14.97 10.31 -2.21
N LEU A 30 14.66 9.45 -1.22
CA LEU A 30 13.33 8.85 -1.10
C LEU A 30 12.23 9.89 -0.91
N SER A 31 12.49 10.94 -0.14
CA SER A 31 11.57 12.08 -0.04
C SER A 31 11.28 12.67 -1.41
N SER A 32 12.34 12.97 -2.18
CA SER A 32 12.21 13.58 -3.50
C SER A 32 11.49 12.68 -4.50
N LEU A 33 11.74 11.37 -4.47
CA LEU A 33 11.05 10.38 -5.30
C LEU A 33 9.56 10.31 -4.97
N TYR A 34 9.22 10.32 -3.69
CA TYR A 34 7.83 10.36 -3.23
C TYR A 34 7.13 11.65 -3.64
N ASP A 35 7.75 12.81 -3.41
CA ASP A 35 7.17 14.11 -3.75
C ASP A 35 6.90 14.21 -5.26
N ALA A 36 7.84 13.73 -6.09
CA ALA A 36 7.67 13.67 -7.53
C ALA A 36 6.55 12.69 -7.95
N ASP A 37 6.41 11.54 -7.30
CA ASP A 37 5.34 10.57 -7.54
C ASP A 37 3.94 11.15 -7.26
N GLN A 38 3.80 11.87 -6.14
CA GLN A 38 2.53 12.52 -5.77
C GLN A 38 2.24 13.73 -6.69
N GLN A 39 3.25 14.55 -6.98
CA GLN A 39 3.10 15.75 -7.82
C GLN A 39 2.68 15.40 -9.25
N ALA A 40 3.10 14.25 -9.78
CA ALA A 40 2.70 13.76 -11.10
C ALA A 40 1.17 13.54 -11.23
N ARG A 41 0.44 13.50 -10.10
CA ARG A 41 -1.00 13.27 -10.01
C ARG A 41 -1.76 14.43 -9.37
N ALA A 42 -1.12 15.59 -9.19
CA ALA A 42 -1.72 16.74 -8.50
C ALA A 42 -2.90 17.34 -9.29
N ASP A 43 -2.79 17.43 -10.63
CA ASP A 43 -3.89 17.85 -11.50
C ASP A 43 -4.71 16.63 -11.95
N ARG A 44 -5.68 16.24 -11.12
CA ARG A 44 -6.52 15.04 -11.36
C ARG A 44 -7.38 15.11 -12.62
N ALA A 45 -7.67 16.32 -13.13
CA ALA A 45 -8.52 16.51 -14.29
C ALA A 45 -7.77 16.30 -15.61
N ASN A 46 -6.44 16.47 -15.61
CA ASN A 46 -5.62 16.46 -16.83
C ASN A 46 -4.30 15.71 -16.64
N ILE A 47 -4.39 14.43 -16.30
CA ILE A 47 -3.22 13.56 -16.11
C ILE A 47 -2.78 12.96 -17.45
N ASP A 48 -1.52 13.18 -17.83
CA ASP A 48 -0.85 12.40 -18.87
C ASP A 48 -0.42 11.04 -18.33
N TRP A 49 -1.30 10.04 -18.42
CA TRP A 49 -1.06 8.69 -17.91
C TRP A 49 0.12 7.97 -18.57
N ASN A 50 0.45 8.29 -19.82
CA ASN A 50 1.61 7.70 -20.50
C ASN A 50 2.91 8.23 -19.90
N ARG A 51 2.97 9.53 -19.63
CA ARG A 51 4.11 10.14 -18.92
C ARG A 51 4.22 9.59 -17.51
N VAL A 52 3.12 9.58 -16.75
CA VAL A 52 3.10 9.09 -15.36
C VAL A 52 3.57 7.64 -15.28
N ALA A 53 3.05 6.75 -16.14
CA ALA A 53 3.43 5.34 -16.12
C ALA A 53 4.93 5.11 -16.37
N ARG A 54 5.54 5.89 -17.27
CA ARG A 54 6.99 5.84 -17.53
C ARG A 54 7.77 6.33 -16.31
N GLU A 55 7.43 7.49 -15.78
CA GLU A 55 8.11 8.07 -14.62
C GLU A 55 7.97 7.18 -13.37
N ASP A 56 6.81 6.55 -13.14
CA ASP A 56 6.63 5.63 -12.02
C ASP A 56 7.55 4.41 -12.14
N ALA A 57 7.77 3.90 -13.36
CA ALA A 57 8.69 2.79 -13.59
C ALA A 57 10.14 3.18 -13.27
N GLU A 58 10.55 4.41 -13.64
CA GLU A 58 11.86 4.97 -13.31
C GLU A 58 12.02 5.16 -11.79
N ARG A 59 11.00 5.70 -11.11
CA ARG A 59 11.00 5.84 -9.64
C ARG A 59 11.10 4.49 -8.95
N ARG A 60 10.30 3.48 -9.36
CA ARG A 60 10.40 2.11 -8.81
C ARG A 60 11.79 1.52 -9.01
N ALA A 61 12.39 1.70 -10.19
CA ALA A 61 13.75 1.23 -10.46
C ALA A 61 14.77 1.89 -9.52
N ARG A 62 14.64 3.19 -9.24
CA ARG A 62 15.53 3.87 -8.29
C ARG A 62 15.30 3.43 -6.85
N VAL A 63 14.06 3.29 -6.41
CA VAL A 63 13.75 2.76 -5.07
C VAL A 63 14.32 1.36 -4.88
N LEU A 64 14.25 0.47 -5.90
CA LEU A 64 14.89 -0.85 -5.84
C LEU A 64 16.41 -0.77 -5.65
N ALA A 65 17.09 0.20 -6.28
CA ALA A 65 18.52 0.41 -6.08
C ALA A 65 18.80 0.85 -4.63
N LEU A 66 18.05 1.83 -4.11
CA LEU A 66 18.16 2.28 -2.72
C LEU A 66 17.90 1.16 -1.70
N MET A 67 16.94 0.26 -1.98
CA MET A 67 16.72 -0.93 -1.15
C MET A 67 17.93 -1.86 -1.14
N ARG A 68 18.56 -2.10 -2.29
CA ARG A 68 19.78 -2.95 -2.40
C ARG A 68 20.99 -2.32 -1.73
N GLU A 69 21.07 -0.99 -1.74
CA GLU A 69 22.10 -0.20 -1.06
C GLU A 69 21.89 -0.15 0.47
N GLY A 70 20.77 -0.66 0.98
CA GLY A 70 20.41 -0.60 2.40
C GLY A 70 20.01 0.81 2.86
N ALA A 71 19.57 1.66 1.93
CA ALA A 71 19.31 3.08 2.16
C ALA A 71 17.85 3.38 2.58
N VAL A 72 16.98 2.38 2.62
CA VAL A 72 15.59 2.45 3.12
C VAL A 72 15.58 1.95 4.56
N ARG A 73 15.51 2.85 5.55
CA ARG A 73 15.82 2.49 6.96
C ARG A 73 14.80 3.00 7.96
N SER A 74 14.32 4.24 7.83
CA SER A 74 13.34 4.81 8.77
C SER A 74 11.92 4.35 8.44
N ALA A 75 10.97 4.53 9.37
CA ALA A 75 9.56 4.26 9.09
C ALA A 75 9.05 5.04 7.87
N GLU A 76 9.49 6.30 7.75
CA GLU A 76 9.12 7.19 6.66
C GLU A 76 9.77 6.78 5.33
N ASP A 77 11.02 6.30 5.33
CA ASP A 77 11.65 5.72 4.14
C ASP A 77 10.83 4.55 3.58
N HIS A 78 10.40 3.64 4.47
CA HIS A 78 9.60 2.49 4.10
C HIS A 78 8.24 2.93 3.56
N PHE A 79 7.58 3.91 4.19
CA PHE A 79 6.31 4.44 3.72
C PHE A 79 6.42 5.09 2.33
N ARG A 80 7.43 5.93 2.10
CA ARG A 80 7.67 6.60 0.82
C ARG A 80 7.96 5.60 -0.29
N ALA A 81 8.83 4.63 -0.01
CA ALA A 81 9.11 3.53 -0.93
C ALA A 81 7.83 2.72 -1.22
N ALA A 82 7.04 2.39 -0.18
CA ALA A 82 5.77 1.68 -0.33
C ALA A 82 4.81 2.44 -1.24
N MET A 83 4.71 3.76 -1.12
CA MET A 83 3.85 4.58 -1.97
C MET A 83 4.27 4.57 -3.45
N VAL A 84 5.57 4.60 -3.73
CA VAL A 84 6.07 4.47 -5.12
C VAL A 84 5.70 3.09 -5.72
N PHE A 85 5.77 2.01 -4.93
CA PHE A 85 5.34 0.68 -5.38
C PHE A 85 3.83 0.51 -5.43
N GLN A 86 3.09 1.23 -4.59
CA GLN A 86 1.63 1.24 -4.56
C GLN A 86 1.09 1.69 -5.92
N HIS A 87 1.78 2.61 -6.61
CA HIS A 87 1.50 3.04 -7.99
C HIS A 87 2.08 2.12 -9.08
N GLY A 88 2.56 0.92 -8.74
CA GLY A 88 2.92 -0.10 -9.71
C GLY A 88 1.72 -0.70 -10.45
N SER A 89 2.00 -1.62 -11.36
CA SER A 89 0.98 -2.28 -12.21
C SER A 89 1.00 -3.80 -12.09
N THR A 90 1.90 -4.37 -11.30
CA THR A 90 2.08 -5.81 -11.16
C THR A 90 1.79 -6.29 -9.75
N LEU A 91 1.43 -7.57 -9.61
CA LEU A 91 1.29 -8.20 -8.30
C LEU A 91 2.59 -8.15 -7.48
N ALA A 92 3.75 -8.18 -8.15
CA ALA A 92 5.04 -8.04 -7.48
C ALA A 92 5.21 -6.64 -6.86
N ASP A 93 4.83 -5.59 -7.59
CA ASP A 93 4.87 -4.22 -7.07
C ASP A 93 3.97 -4.08 -5.83
N TYR A 94 2.74 -4.56 -5.89
CA TYR A 94 1.80 -4.47 -4.76
C TYR A 94 2.25 -5.26 -3.54
N ARG A 95 2.91 -6.41 -3.73
CA ARG A 95 3.51 -7.16 -2.62
C ARG A 95 4.64 -6.40 -1.95
N ILE A 96 5.49 -5.72 -2.73
CA ILE A 96 6.56 -4.88 -2.19
C ILE A 96 5.95 -3.68 -1.43
N ALA A 97 4.94 -3.02 -2.02
CA ALA A 97 4.22 -1.93 -1.35
C ALA A 97 3.65 -2.37 0.00
N HIS A 98 2.98 -3.52 0.04
CA HIS A 98 2.41 -4.08 1.27
C HIS A 98 3.47 -4.38 2.32
N ALA A 99 4.55 -5.08 1.95
CA ALA A 99 5.63 -5.42 2.88
C ALA A 99 6.29 -4.16 3.48
N LEU A 100 6.57 -3.15 2.65
CA LEU A 100 7.16 -1.90 3.10
C LEU A 100 6.20 -1.09 3.99
N ALA A 101 4.91 -1.04 3.66
CA ALA A 101 3.91 -0.38 4.50
C ALA A 101 3.77 -1.07 5.87
N THR A 102 3.84 -2.40 5.91
CA THR A 102 3.85 -3.17 7.17
C THR A 102 5.08 -2.84 8.01
N LEU A 103 6.26 -2.75 7.40
CA LEU A 103 7.49 -2.33 8.09
C LEU A 103 7.38 -0.91 8.63
N ALA A 104 6.88 0.04 7.83
CA ALA A 104 6.65 1.42 8.26
C ALA A 104 5.75 1.47 9.50
N SER A 105 4.59 0.77 9.46
CA SER A 105 3.66 0.71 10.59
C SER A 105 4.22 -0.03 11.80
N ALA A 106 5.12 -0.99 11.63
CA ALA A 106 5.77 -1.68 12.75
C ALA A 106 6.80 -0.78 13.45
N LEU A 107 7.47 0.09 12.69
CA LEU A 107 8.47 1.03 13.18
C LEU A 107 7.85 2.28 13.84
N ASP A 108 6.71 2.76 13.35
CA ASP A 108 5.94 3.87 13.94
C ASP A 108 4.43 3.54 13.91
N PRO A 109 3.92 2.83 14.93
CA PRO A 109 2.54 2.36 14.95
C PRO A 109 1.50 3.46 15.14
N GLU A 110 1.90 4.65 15.59
CA GLU A 110 0.99 5.78 15.81
C GLU A 110 0.60 6.47 14.49
N ARG A 111 1.37 6.26 13.41
CA ARG A 111 1.10 6.82 12.08
C ARG A 111 -0.01 6.05 11.36
N VAL A 112 -1.23 6.57 11.48
CA VAL A 112 -2.44 5.97 10.86
C VAL A 112 -2.31 5.78 9.34
N ASN A 113 -1.66 6.73 8.64
CA ASN A 113 -1.48 6.66 7.19
C ASN A 113 -0.65 5.44 6.74
N TYR A 114 0.21 4.89 7.60
CA TYR A 114 0.97 3.68 7.27
C TYR A 114 0.05 2.46 7.24
N ARG A 115 -0.90 2.37 8.18
CA ARG A 115 -1.93 1.32 8.18
C ARG A 115 -2.90 1.45 7.02
N TRP A 116 -3.25 2.68 6.64
CA TRP A 116 -4.04 2.91 5.43
C TRP A 116 -3.37 2.32 4.20
N LEU A 117 -2.04 2.46 4.09
CA LEU A 117 -1.29 1.93 2.96
C LEU A 117 -1.20 0.40 2.99
N ILE A 118 -1.19 -0.24 4.16
CA ILE A 118 -1.31 -1.70 4.28
C ILE A 118 -2.65 -2.17 3.68
N ALA A 119 -3.75 -1.53 4.07
CA ALA A 119 -5.09 -1.83 3.54
C ALA A 119 -5.19 -1.56 2.03
N ALA A 120 -4.67 -0.41 1.58
CA ALA A 120 -4.72 -0.01 0.17
C ALA A 120 -3.88 -0.91 -0.74
N SER A 121 -2.72 -1.36 -0.28
CA SER A 121 -1.87 -2.31 -1.02
C SER A 121 -2.46 -3.72 -1.03
N TRP A 122 -3.09 -4.14 0.07
CA TRP A 122 -3.84 -5.39 0.14
C TRP A 122 -4.95 -5.42 -0.90
N ASP A 123 -5.78 -4.39 -0.94
CA ASP A 123 -6.87 -4.32 -1.90
C ASP A 123 -6.37 -4.28 -3.36
N ARG A 124 -5.19 -3.70 -3.66
CA ARG A 124 -4.59 -3.80 -5.00
C ARG A 124 -4.16 -5.22 -5.36
N MET A 125 -3.65 -5.97 -4.40
CA MET A 125 -3.31 -7.39 -4.60
C MET A 125 -4.57 -8.22 -4.87
N THR A 126 -5.65 -8.00 -4.12
CA THR A 126 -6.89 -8.78 -4.25
C THR A 126 -7.71 -8.35 -5.47
N ALA A 127 -7.77 -7.06 -5.81
CA ALA A 127 -8.44 -6.53 -7.01
C ALA A 127 -7.85 -7.04 -8.35
N GLN A 128 -6.90 -7.98 -8.29
CA GLN A 128 -6.52 -8.90 -9.37
C GLN A 128 -7.57 -10.03 -9.57
N LEU A 129 -8.87 -9.70 -9.60
CA LEU A 129 -10.02 -10.63 -9.75
C LEU A 129 -10.51 -11.32 -8.47
N GLN A 130 -10.21 -10.80 -7.28
CA GLN A 130 -10.88 -11.17 -6.03
C GLN A 130 -11.53 -9.93 -5.41
N PRO A 131 -12.65 -10.05 -4.68
CA PRO A 131 -13.21 -8.91 -3.98
C PRO A 131 -12.19 -8.30 -3.01
N GLN A 132 -12.16 -6.97 -2.94
CA GLN A 132 -11.32 -6.24 -2.01
C GLN A 132 -11.89 -6.29 -0.58
N TRP A 133 -11.09 -5.96 0.44
CA TRP A 133 -11.53 -6.05 1.83
C TRP A 133 -11.88 -4.68 2.40
N TYR A 134 -11.02 -3.69 2.17
CA TYR A 134 -11.11 -2.41 2.84
C TYR A 134 -11.87 -1.34 2.05
N GLY A 135 -12.08 -1.55 0.74
CA GLY A 135 -12.87 -0.62 -0.09
C GLY A 135 -12.06 0.56 -0.60
N THR A 136 -10.76 0.37 -0.81
CA THR A 136 -9.83 1.43 -1.24
C THR A 136 -9.67 1.55 -2.75
N GLN A 137 -10.10 0.55 -3.53
CA GLN A 137 -9.95 0.51 -4.99
C GLN A 137 -11.23 0.92 -5.71
N PHE A 138 -11.07 1.90 -6.58
CA PHE A 138 -12.10 2.43 -7.48
C PHE A 138 -11.62 2.24 -8.92
N HIS A 139 -12.51 1.81 -9.80
CA HIS A 139 -12.18 1.50 -11.18
C HIS A 139 -13.04 2.34 -12.12
N GLY A 140 -12.43 2.87 -13.17
CA GLY A 140 -13.12 3.52 -14.28
C GLY A 140 -13.55 2.53 -15.35
N SER A 141 -14.62 2.85 -16.07
CA SER A 141 -15.08 2.15 -17.27
C SER A 141 -15.74 3.14 -18.21
N ASP A 142 -16.04 2.72 -19.45
CA ASP A 142 -16.80 3.55 -20.41
C ASP A 142 -18.19 3.94 -19.88
N THR A 143 -18.72 3.16 -18.92
CA THR A 143 -20.01 3.40 -18.26
C THR A 143 -19.92 4.17 -16.95
N GLY A 144 -18.73 4.66 -16.60
CA GLY A 144 -18.47 5.42 -15.37
C GLY A 144 -17.60 4.68 -14.36
N MET A 145 -17.30 5.38 -13.27
CA MET A 145 -16.49 4.91 -12.15
C MET A 145 -17.33 4.06 -11.19
N PHE A 146 -16.73 3.03 -10.59
CA PHE A 146 -17.34 2.21 -9.56
C PHE A 146 -16.35 1.85 -8.45
N LEU A 147 -16.86 1.62 -7.24
CA LEU A 147 -16.13 0.95 -6.18
C LEU A 147 -15.97 -0.53 -6.56
N TYR A 148 -14.74 -1.03 -6.59
CA TYR A 148 -14.48 -2.43 -6.93
C TYR A 148 -15.19 -3.37 -5.93
N PRO A 149 -15.70 -4.55 -6.33
CA PRO A 149 -16.45 -5.44 -5.43
C PRO A 149 -15.75 -5.68 -4.09
N VAL A 150 -16.49 -5.53 -2.99
CA VAL A 150 -16.00 -5.69 -1.62
C VAL A 150 -16.51 -7.00 -1.02
N ALA A 151 -15.65 -7.78 -0.37
CA ALA A 151 -16.06 -8.86 0.51
C ALA A 151 -16.50 -8.25 1.85
N GLU A 152 -17.80 -8.01 2.00
CA GLU A 152 -18.35 -7.26 3.16
C GLU A 152 -18.18 -7.99 4.49
N ASP A 153 -17.96 -9.30 4.47
CA ASP A 153 -17.71 -10.17 5.64
C ASP A 153 -16.23 -10.34 6.00
N ALA A 154 -15.31 -9.87 5.15
CA ALA A 154 -13.87 -10.02 5.39
C ALA A 154 -13.37 -9.16 6.56
N VAL A 155 -13.88 -7.93 6.69
CA VAL A 155 -13.55 -6.97 7.76
C VAL A 155 -14.76 -6.09 8.10
N ASP A 156 -14.90 -5.74 9.39
CA ASP A 156 -15.91 -4.80 9.87
C ASP A 156 -15.43 -3.33 9.80
N ASP A 157 -16.34 -2.38 10.03
CA ASP A 157 -15.98 -0.96 9.99
C ASP A 157 -15.08 -0.52 11.16
N ALA A 158 -15.06 -1.28 12.26
CA ALA A 158 -14.10 -1.05 13.34
C ALA A 158 -12.66 -1.36 12.88
N GLU A 159 -12.47 -2.44 12.11
CA GLU A 159 -11.20 -2.76 11.47
C GLU A 159 -10.84 -1.74 10.38
N ARG A 160 -11.79 -1.30 9.55
CA ARG A 160 -11.53 -0.21 8.60
C ARG A 160 -11.02 1.05 9.31
N ALA A 161 -11.69 1.45 10.39
CA ALA A 161 -11.26 2.60 11.19
C ALA A 161 -9.87 2.38 11.82
N ARG A 162 -9.56 1.19 12.35
CA ARG A 162 -8.22 0.85 12.85
C ARG A 162 -7.17 1.00 11.75
N MET A 163 -7.48 0.54 10.55
CA MET A 163 -6.60 0.63 9.39
C MET A 163 -6.58 2.02 8.74
N GLY A 164 -7.30 3.01 9.26
CA GLY A 164 -7.31 4.36 8.70
C GLY A 164 -8.04 4.47 7.35
N THR A 165 -8.91 3.52 7.03
CA THR A 165 -9.78 3.55 5.85
C THR A 165 -11.19 4.02 6.24
N PRO A 166 -11.94 4.66 5.33
CA PRO A 166 -13.35 4.96 5.56
C PRO A 166 -14.18 3.70 5.82
N SER A 167 -15.32 3.84 6.48
CA SER A 167 -16.35 2.78 6.50
C SER A 167 -16.81 2.43 5.09
N LEU A 168 -17.44 1.26 4.91
CA LEU A 168 -17.93 0.87 3.58
C LEU A 168 -18.98 1.86 3.04
N ALA A 169 -19.83 2.40 3.90
CA ALA A 169 -20.80 3.43 3.52
C ALA A 169 -20.13 4.72 3.04
N GLU A 170 -19.08 5.18 3.74
CA GLU A 170 -18.30 6.36 3.35
C GLU A 170 -17.52 6.12 2.05
N ALA A 171 -16.93 4.94 1.86
CA ALA A 171 -16.26 4.59 0.61
C ALA A 171 -17.22 4.67 -0.60
N ARG A 172 -18.46 4.18 -0.42
CA ARG A 172 -19.52 4.30 -1.45
C ARG A 172 -19.93 5.75 -1.69
N ALA A 173 -19.97 6.60 -0.67
CA ALA A 173 -20.24 8.02 -0.84
C ALA A 173 -19.08 8.74 -1.57
N ASN A 174 -17.83 8.41 -1.23
CA ASN A 174 -16.62 8.99 -1.84
C ASN A 174 -16.53 8.71 -3.34
N LEU A 175 -17.14 7.62 -3.84
CA LEU A 175 -17.22 7.32 -5.28
C LEU A 175 -17.80 8.49 -6.09
N VAL A 176 -18.82 9.18 -5.55
CA VAL A 176 -19.44 10.33 -6.23
C VAL A 176 -18.44 11.48 -6.36
N THR A 177 -17.74 11.81 -5.27
CA THR A 177 -16.71 12.85 -5.25
C THR A 177 -15.54 12.51 -6.16
N MET A 178 -15.09 11.26 -6.16
CA MET A 178 -13.99 10.79 -6.99
C MET A 178 -14.33 10.85 -8.49
N ALA A 179 -15.51 10.36 -8.87
CA ALA A 179 -16.00 10.43 -10.24
C ALA A 179 -16.01 11.89 -10.73
N ALA A 180 -16.62 12.79 -9.95
CA ALA A 180 -16.65 14.22 -10.27
C ALA A 180 -15.25 14.84 -10.41
N SER A 181 -14.31 14.49 -9.53
CA SER A 181 -12.93 15.04 -9.56
C SER A 181 -12.11 14.61 -10.79
N THR A 182 -12.57 13.56 -11.49
CA THR A 182 -11.91 13.00 -12.69
C THR A 182 -12.75 13.23 -13.95
N GLY A 183 -13.81 14.04 -13.88
CA GLY A 183 -14.72 14.29 -15.01
C GLY A 183 -15.55 13.07 -15.42
N GLN A 184 -15.64 12.04 -14.57
CA GLN A 184 -16.41 10.82 -14.82
C GLN A 184 -17.76 10.86 -14.09
N THR A 185 -18.70 10.05 -14.55
CA THR A 185 -19.94 9.76 -13.82
C THR A 185 -19.79 8.49 -12.99
N VAL A 186 -20.70 8.27 -12.05
CA VAL A 186 -20.80 6.98 -11.33
C VAL A 186 -21.50 5.97 -12.21
N ARG A 187 -20.95 4.75 -12.29
CA ARG A 187 -21.60 3.62 -12.97
C ARG A 187 -22.83 3.19 -12.17
N PRO A 188 -24.04 3.18 -12.77
CA PRO A 188 -25.29 2.93 -12.04
C PRO A 188 -25.36 1.49 -11.51
N ASP A 189 -24.91 0.53 -12.31
CA ASP A 189 -24.90 -0.90 -11.97
C ASP A 189 -23.44 -1.40 -11.85
N PRO A 190 -22.84 -1.39 -10.64
CA PRO A 190 -21.47 -1.86 -10.46
C PRO A 190 -21.39 -3.37 -10.75
N PRO A 191 -20.33 -3.83 -11.45
CA PRO A 191 -20.22 -5.22 -11.86
C PRO A 191 -19.92 -6.12 -10.66
N THR A 192 -20.40 -7.37 -10.69
CA THR A 192 -19.94 -8.40 -9.74
C THR A 192 -18.53 -8.87 -10.08
N ILE A 193 -17.86 -9.54 -9.14
CA ILE A 193 -16.52 -10.09 -9.40
C ILE A 193 -16.53 -11.14 -10.52
N GLU A 194 -17.60 -11.93 -10.63
CA GLU A 194 -17.80 -12.89 -11.74
C GLU A 194 -17.97 -12.19 -13.08
N ALA A 195 -18.64 -11.04 -13.13
CA ALA A 195 -18.75 -10.24 -14.35
C ALA A 195 -17.39 -9.72 -14.80
N LEU A 196 -16.59 -9.15 -13.89
CA LEU A 196 -15.23 -8.68 -14.19
C LEU A 196 -14.31 -9.81 -14.65
N ARG A 197 -14.43 -11.01 -14.07
CA ARG A 197 -13.69 -12.20 -14.50
C ARG A 197 -14.04 -12.59 -15.94
N ARG A 198 -15.33 -12.56 -16.30
CA ARG A 198 -15.79 -12.83 -17.67
C ARG A 198 -15.29 -11.79 -18.66
N GLU A 199 -15.39 -10.51 -18.32
CA GLU A 199 -14.90 -9.40 -19.15
C GLU A 199 -13.40 -9.53 -19.43
N ARG A 200 -12.59 -9.80 -18.40
CA ARG A 200 -11.14 -10.00 -18.57
C ARG A 200 -10.79 -11.24 -19.39
N ALA A 201 -11.57 -12.31 -19.28
CA ALA A 201 -11.39 -13.50 -20.11
C ALA A 201 -11.70 -13.20 -21.58
N ALA A 202 -12.78 -12.46 -21.85
CA ALA A 202 -13.14 -12.04 -23.20
C ALA A 202 -12.09 -11.10 -23.83
N ALA A 203 -11.55 -10.15 -23.07
CA ALA A 203 -10.49 -9.24 -23.55
C ALA A 203 -9.15 -9.95 -23.88
N LYS A 204 -8.97 -11.19 -23.43
CA LYS A 204 -7.80 -12.03 -23.74
C LYS A 204 -8.07 -13.05 -24.85
N ALA A 205 -9.30 -13.13 -25.34
CA ALA A 205 -9.63 -14.00 -26.47
C ALA A 205 -8.98 -13.42 -27.76
N PRO A 206 -8.44 -14.28 -28.63
CA PRO A 206 -7.75 -13.87 -29.86
C PRO A 206 -8.69 -13.22 -30.88
#